data_AF-A0A9D7GS49-F1
#
_entry.id   AF-A0A9D7GS49-F1
#
_cell.length_a   1.000
_cell.length_b   1.000
_cell.length_c   1.000
_cell.angle_alpha   90.00
_cell.angle_beta   90.00
_cell.angle_gamma   90.00
#
_symmetry.space_group_name_H-M   'P 1'
#
loop_
_entity.id
_entity.type
_entity.pdbx_description
1 polymer ?
#
loop_
_entity_poly.entity_id
_entity_poly.type
_entity_poly.pdbx_seq_one_letter_code
_entity_poly.pdbx_strand_id
1 'polypeptide(L)'
;MGGSSAGASILGDFLVRGAPSNNNMIMDHPGYQKGFAYLRGVGVDQHVVARERLPDLADSIITRYPQLLGISEDEGTAWVIRGDTGTIVGRSKGFVYNGTDPNDDGKPFLTLQPGDVYDLGARRIMARAGDGSGVTPAFVDSLFARFSAAGAGQATVLVARQGKVIANRSFGVPPQARYMPTTTVPLFSLGEMSSVFRSICDQLPDTPTTAGGGDSAAALSPLRRCLSQRAGSPVGLRRTTVTEGGEVRSSVDELYRVSLGLEHPPTYSRSASAQGGAARAPIDGSRGWQMDRVAGTTRYRVFAADGGRQGAWVRIPEQHVSIIILTDVAAVDAGAMAETIEARLLGQR
;
A
#
# COMPACT_ATOMS: atom_id res chain seq x y z
N MET A 1 -18.45 -13.97 8.62
CA MET A 1 -19.05 -12.69 8.19
C MET A 1 -17.94 -11.81 7.62
N GLY A 2 -18.22 -11.06 6.56
CA GLY A 2 -17.25 -10.13 5.99
C GLY A 2 -17.95 -9.14 5.04
N GLY A 3 -17.34 -8.00 4.79
CA GLY A 3 -17.88 -6.97 3.91
C GLY A 3 -16.82 -5.93 3.58
N SER A 4 -17.05 -5.18 2.50
CA SER A 4 -16.21 -4.06 2.07
C SER A 4 -17.03 -2.77 2.07
N SER A 5 -16.37 -1.61 2.16
CA SER A 5 -17.04 -0.30 2.14
C SER A 5 -18.12 -0.23 3.24
N ALA A 6 -19.37 0.10 2.91
CA ALA A 6 -20.51 0.07 3.85
C ALA A 6 -20.68 -1.29 4.56
N GLY A 7 -20.32 -2.39 3.89
CA GLY A 7 -20.32 -3.74 4.46
C GLY A 7 -19.26 -3.96 5.54
N ALA A 8 -18.18 -3.15 5.57
CA ALA A 8 -17.23 -3.16 6.69
C ALA A 8 -17.79 -2.34 7.87
N SER A 9 -18.28 -1.12 7.59
CA SER A 9 -18.85 -0.22 8.60
C SER A 9 -20.02 -0.83 9.37
N ILE A 10 -20.93 -1.55 8.70
CA ILE A 10 -22.10 -2.18 9.34
C ILE A 10 -21.73 -3.29 10.34
N LEU A 11 -20.52 -3.85 10.28
CA LEU A 11 -20.07 -4.87 11.24
C LEU A 11 -19.73 -4.27 12.61
N GLY A 12 -19.44 -2.97 12.65
CA GLY A 12 -19.21 -2.21 13.87
C GLY A 12 -20.45 -2.06 14.74
N ASP A 13 -20.23 -1.67 15.98
CA ASP A 13 -21.28 -1.21 16.88
C ASP A 13 -21.80 0.16 16.45
N PHE A 14 -20.87 1.04 16.08
CA PHE A 14 -21.16 2.40 15.62
C PHE A 14 -21.01 2.51 14.09
N LEU A 15 -22.09 2.94 13.43
CA LEU A 15 -22.11 3.23 12.01
C LEU A 15 -21.48 4.59 11.71
N VAL A 16 -20.19 4.55 11.37
CA VAL A 16 -19.48 5.66 10.78
C VAL A 16 -20.02 5.89 9.36
N ARG A 17 -20.37 7.14 9.03
CA ARG A 17 -20.94 7.54 7.73
C ARG A 17 -22.23 6.79 7.36
N GLY A 18 -23.08 6.51 8.36
CA GLY A 18 -24.34 5.76 8.20
C GLY A 18 -25.55 6.56 7.68
N ALA A 19 -25.39 7.84 7.34
CA ALA A 19 -26.49 8.67 6.85
C ALA A 19 -27.12 8.07 5.57
N PRO A 20 -28.46 8.13 5.39
CA PRO A 20 -29.12 7.73 4.16
C PRO A 20 -28.90 8.76 3.03
N SER A 21 -27.63 9.04 2.72
CA SER A 21 -27.20 10.04 1.75
C SER A 21 -25.87 9.63 1.12
N ASN A 22 -25.58 10.16 -0.07
CA ASN A 22 -24.27 9.99 -0.70
C ASN A 22 -23.22 10.99 -0.16
N ASN A 23 -23.59 11.83 0.82
CA ASN A 23 -22.67 12.80 1.41
C ASN A 23 -21.79 12.12 2.45
N ASN A 24 -20.62 11.69 1.99
CA ASN A 24 -19.63 11.04 2.84
C ASN A 24 -19.06 11.96 3.94
N MET A 25 -19.28 13.28 3.91
CA MET A 25 -18.81 14.18 4.97
C MET A 25 -19.62 14.05 6.26
N ILE A 26 -20.79 13.41 6.21
CA ILE A 26 -21.62 13.18 7.39
C ILE A 26 -21.05 11.96 8.13
N MET A 27 -20.27 12.21 9.18
CA MET A 27 -19.59 11.15 9.95
C MET A 27 -20.53 10.38 10.87
N ASP A 28 -21.53 11.07 11.45
CA ASP A 28 -22.59 10.48 12.25
C ASP A 28 -23.96 11.08 11.88
N HIS A 29 -25.03 10.30 12.03
CA HIS A 29 -26.37 10.75 11.71
C HIS A 29 -27.40 10.22 12.73
N PRO A 30 -28.20 11.10 13.38
CA PRO A 30 -29.22 10.68 14.34
C PRO A 30 -30.17 9.60 13.82
N GLY A 31 -30.32 8.52 14.56
CA GLY A 31 -31.17 7.37 14.19
C GLY A 31 -30.48 6.33 13.31
N TYR A 32 -29.26 6.60 12.84
CA TYR A 32 -28.50 5.74 11.93
C TYR A 32 -27.12 5.35 12.50
N GLN A 33 -26.89 5.51 13.81
CA GLN A 33 -25.59 5.24 14.42
C GLN A 33 -25.36 3.76 14.79
N LYS A 34 -26.38 2.90 14.79
CA LYS A 34 -26.23 1.52 15.26
C LYS A 34 -25.98 0.55 14.11
N GLY A 35 -24.85 -0.16 14.15
CA GLY A 35 -24.56 -1.26 13.24
C GLY A 35 -25.03 -2.61 13.79
N PHE A 36 -24.59 -3.70 13.17
CA PHE A 36 -24.89 -5.06 13.65
C PHE A 36 -24.18 -5.40 14.97
N ALA A 37 -23.18 -4.60 15.38
CA ALA A 37 -22.45 -4.76 16.63
C ALA A 37 -21.78 -6.14 16.81
N TYR A 38 -21.33 -6.75 15.70
CA TYR A 38 -20.43 -7.90 15.77
C TYR A 38 -19.08 -7.50 16.37
N LEU A 39 -18.62 -6.27 16.11
CA LEU A 39 -17.50 -5.63 16.79
C LEU A 39 -18.04 -4.61 17.82
N ARG A 40 -18.26 -5.06 19.05
CA ARG A 40 -18.83 -4.24 20.14
C ARG A 40 -17.93 -3.07 20.50
N GLY A 41 -18.50 -1.87 20.67
CA GLY A 41 -17.75 -0.66 20.99
C GLY A 41 -16.80 -0.17 19.89
N VAL A 42 -16.93 -0.67 18.65
CA VAL A 42 -16.05 -0.32 17.53
C VAL A 42 -16.81 0.44 16.45
N GLY A 43 -16.18 1.48 15.89
CA GLY A 43 -16.57 2.12 14.62
C GLY A 43 -15.52 1.88 13.54
N VAL A 44 -15.95 1.63 12.31
CA VAL A 44 -15.06 1.29 11.17
C VAL A 44 -15.20 2.32 10.04
N ASP A 45 -14.10 2.97 9.64
CA ASP A 45 -14.03 3.82 8.43
C ASP A 45 -13.13 3.20 7.35
N GLN A 46 -13.43 3.47 6.09
CA GLN A 46 -12.89 2.72 4.96
C GLN A 46 -12.29 3.63 3.89
N HIS A 47 -11.25 3.12 3.21
CA HIS A 47 -10.52 3.78 2.11
C HIS A 47 -9.84 5.09 2.54
N VAL A 48 -9.37 5.13 3.78
CA VAL A 48 -8.94 6.38 4.44
C VAL A 48 -7.69 7.01 3.81
N VAL A 49 -6.77 6.22 3.23
CA VAL A 49 -5.59 6.78 2.54
C VAL A 49 -5.93 7.14 1.10
N ALA A 50 -6.62 6.23 0.38
CA ALA A 50 -7.05 6.46 -1.00
C ALA A 50 -7.93 7.72 -1.16
N ARG A 51 -8.67 8.10 -0.11
CA ARG A 51 -9.55 9.29 -0.10
C ARG A 51 -9.03 10.46 0.74
N GLU A 52 -7.83 10.35 1.31
CA GLU A 52 -7.22 11.38 2.19
C GLU A 52 -8.06 11.73 3.43
N ARG A 53 -8.71 10.74 4.05
CA ARG A 53 -9.70 10.92 5.13
C ARG A 53 -9.21 10.48 6.52
N LEU A 54 -7.91 10.24 6.67
CA LEU A 54 -7.34 9.80 7.95
C LEU A 54 -7.71 10.67 9.17
N PRO A 55 -7.80 12.02 9.08
CA PRO A 55 -8.19 12.84 10.24
C PRO A 55 -9.66 12.66 10.63
N ASP A 56 -10.54 12.37 9.67
CA ASP A 56 -11.99 12.49 9.84
C ASP A 56 -12.51 11.69 11.05
N LEU A 57 -12.03 10.44 11.21
CA LEU A 57 -12.47 9.56 12.29
C LEU A 57 -11.98 10.07 13.66
N ALA A 58 -10.74 10.55 13.73
CA ALA A 58 -10.19 11.16 14.95
C ALA A 58 -10.99 12.40 15.34
N ASP A 59 -11.11 13.34 14.40
CA ASP A 59 -11.61 14.68 14.66
C ASP A 59 -13.12 14.67 14.95
N SER A 60 -13.89 13.83 14.24
CA SER A 60 -15.35 13.87 14.27
C SER A 60 -15.98 12.80 15.18
N ILE A 61 -15.44 11.58 15.17
CA ILE A 61 -16.07 10.46 15.89
C ILE A 61 -15.41 10.26 17.24
N ILE A 62 -14.08 10.14 17.31
CA ILE A 62 -13.40 9.87 18.57
C ILE A 62 -13.55 11.01 19.56
N THR A 63 -13.49 12.27 19.11
CA THR A 63 -13.75 13.44 19.95
C THR A 63 -15.15 13.40 20.59
N ARG A 64 -16.17 12.92 19.86
CA ARG A 64 -17.57 12.92 20.31
C ARG A 64 -17.95 11.67 21.11
N TYR A 65 -17.30 10.55 20.82
CA TYR A 65 -17.57 9.24 21.40
C TYR A 65 -16.27 8.64 21.93
N PRO A 66 -15.68 9.21 23.00
CA PRO A 66 -14.35 8.83 23.50
C PRO A 66 -14.29 7.40 24.08
N GLN A 67 -15.42 6.74 24.27
CA GLN A 67 -15.50 5.33 24.63
C GLN A 67 -15.32 4.38 23.45
N LEU A 68 -15.53 4.83 22.21
CA LEU A 68 -15.41 3.98 21.02
C LEU A 68 -13.95 3.71 20.67
N LEU A 69 -13.66 2.49 20.23
CA LEU A 69 -12.45 2.21 19.46
C LEU A 69 -12.74 2.53 17.99
N GLY A 70 -11.97 3.43 17.40
CA GLY A 70 -12.03 3.66 15.96
C GLY A 70 -11.02 2.76 15.28
N ILE A 71 -11.44 2.02 14.25
CA ILE A 71 -10.50 1.37 13.34
C ILE A 71 -10.78 1.84 11.92
N SER A 72 -9.75 1.83 11.09
CA SER A 72 -9.94 2.04 9.66
C SER A 72 -8.98 1.21 8.83
N GLU A 73 -9.29 1.09 7.54
CA GLU A 73 -8.43 0.41 6.58
C GLU A 73 -8.40 1.13 5.24
N ASP A 74 -7.26 1.05 4.56
CA ASP A 74 -7.12 1.50 3.19
C ASP A 74 -7.51 0.42 2.18
N GLU A 75 -7.80 0.82 0.95
CA GLU A 75 -8.27 -0.07 -0.11
C GLU A 75 -7.34 -1.27 -0.37
N GLY A 76 -7.96 -2.45 -0.49
CA GLY A 76 -7.24 -3.72 -0.66
C GLY A 76 -6.65 -4.26 0.63
N THR A 77 -7.04 -3.72 1.78
CA THR A 77 -6.63 -4.15 3.13
C THR A 77 -7.86 -4.62 3.91
N ALA A 78 -7.68 -5.57 4.83
CA ALA A 78 -8.75 -6.06 5.67
C ALA A 78 -8.26 -6.33 7.10
N TRP A 79 -9.18 -6.18 8.04
CA TRP A 79 -9.07 -6.67 9.41
C TRP A 79 -9.65 -8.08 9.49
N VAL A 80 -8.82 -9.07 9.81
CA VAL A 80 -9.27 -10.43 10.13
C VAL A 80 -9.38 -10.55 11.63
N ILE A 81 -10.61 -10.58 12.15
CA ILE A 81 -10.87 -10.53 13.59
C ILE A 81 -11.44 -11.86 14.08
N ARG A 82 -10.87 -12.38 15.17
CA ARG A 82 -11.37 -13.55 15.93
C ARG A 82 -11.35 -13.23 17.42
N GLY A 83 -12.51 -13.19 18.06
CA GLY A 83 -12.62 -12.62 19.40
C GLY A 83 -12.15 -11.17 19.39
N ASP A 84 -11.25 -10.80 20.30
CA ASP A 84 -10.66 -9.47 20.35
C ASP A 84 -9.35 -9.36 19.55
N THR A 85 -8.89 -10.42 18.91
CA THR A 85 -7.64 -10.42 18.14
C THR A 85 -7.91 -10.06 16.67
N GLY A 86 -7.37 -8.93 16.23
CA GLY A 86 -7.36 -8.49 14.84
C GLY A 86 -5.99 -8.67 14.18
N THR A 87 -5.96 -9.18 12.96
CA THR A 87 -4.76 -9.25 12.11
C THR A 87 -4.98 -8.44 10.84
N ILE A 88 -4.02 -7.60 10.47
CA ILE A 88 -4.06 -6.87 9.20
C ILE A 88 -3.59 -7.76 8.07
N VAL A 89 -4.34 -7.79 6.98
CA VAL A 89 -3.95 -8.49 5.74
C VAL A 89 -4.24 -7.60 4.53
N GLY A 90 -3.52 -7.83 3.43
CA GLY A 90 -3.79 -7.19 2.16
C GLY A 90 -2.66 -6.28 1.67
N ARG A 91 -3.03 -5.25 0.90
CA ARG A 91 -2.10 -4.51 0.04
C ARG A 91 -1.63 -3.17 0.61
N SER A 92 -2.25 -2.68 1.66
CA SER A 92 -1.96 -1.39 2.29
C SER A 92 -2.09 -1.53 3.81
N LYS A 93 -2.51 -0.49 4.51
CA LYS A 93 -2.39 -0.35 5.96
C LYS A 93 -3.74 -0.19 6.65
N GLY A 94 -3.79 -0.61 7.91
CA GLY A 94 -4.89 -0.37 8.85
C GLY A 94 -4.50 0.68 9.88
N PHE A 95 -5.48 1.28 10.54
CA PHE A 95 -5.25 2.31 11.55
C PHE A 95 -6.14 2.10 12.76
N VAL A 96 -5.63 2.48 13.93
CA VAL A 96 -6.37 2.44 15.19
C VAL A 96 -6.38 3.83 15.82
N TYR A 97 -7.57 4.24 16.23
CA TYR A 97 -7.84 5.53 16.86
C TYR A 97 -8.36 5.25 18.26
N ASN A 98 -7.96 6.10 19.21
CA ASN A 98 -8.29 5.89 20.62
C ASN A 98 -7.72 4.57 21.20
N GLY A 99 -6.52 4.20 20.74
CA GLY A 99 -5.70 3.18 21.37
C GLY A 99 -5.23 3.62 22.77
N THR A 100 -4.90 2.66 23.62
CA THR A 100 -4.40 2.95 24.99
C THR A 100 -3.04 2.32 25.26
N ASP A 101 -2.37 1.82 24.21
CA ASP A 101 -1.02 1.27 24.32
C ASP A 101 -0.05 2.41 24.65
N PRO A 102 0.74 2.31 25.73
CA PRO A 102 1.79 3.29 26.01
C PRO A 102 2.86 3.38 24.91
N ASN A 103 2.97 2.35 24.08
CA ASN A 103 3.88 2.31 22.91
C ASN A 103 3.17 2.73 21.61
N ASP A 104 1.95 3.27 21.70
CA ASP A 104 1.29 3.93 20.59
C ASP A 104 1.84 5.34 20.41
N ASP A 105 2.84 5.48 19.54
CA ASP A 105 3.35 6.78 19.11
C ASP A 105 2.31 7.59 18.29
N GLY A 106 1.15 6.98 18.00
CA GLY A 106 0.11 7.45 17.11
C GLY A 106 -0.71 8.60 17.66
N LYS A 107 -0.42 9.81 17.18
CA LYS A 107 -1.31 10.95 17.29
C LYS A 107 -1.63 11.48 15.89
N PRO A 108 -2.88 11.39 15.41
CA PRO A 108 -4.09 10.95 16.12
C PRO A 108 -4.41 9.43 16.04
N PHE A 109 -3.56 8.62 15.41
CA PHE A 109 -3.80 7.18 15.25
C PHE A 109 -2.52 6.35 15.15
N LEU A 110 -2.61 5.09 15.56
CA LEU A 110 -1.63 4.04 15.30
C LEU A 110 -1.74 3.56 13.86
N THR A 111 -0.60 3.33 13.19
CA THR A 111 -0.57 2.62 11.91
C THR A 111 -0.19 1.15 12.11
N LEU A 112 -0.95 0.25 11.48
CA LEU A 112 -0.71 -1.18 11.43
C LEU A 112 -0.47 -1.64 10.00
N GLN A 113 0.56 -2.47 9.81
CA GLN A 113 0.95 -3.01 8.52
C GLN A 113 0.41 -4.45 8.34
N PRO A 114 0.26 -4.95 7.10
CA PRO A 114 -0.08 -6.35 6.87
C PRO A 114 0.85 -7.29 7.65
N GLY A 115 0.27 -8.20 8.43
CA GLY A 115 0.98 -9.08 9.35
C GLY A 115 1.03 -8.60 10.80
N ASP A 116 0.72 -7.33 11.10
CA ASP A 116 0.56 -6.85 12.47
C ASP A 116 -0.68 -7.45 13.14
N VAL A 117 -0.60 -7.67 14.45
CA VAL A 117 -1.66 -8.22 15.29
C VAL A 117 -1.97 -7.23 16.41
N TYR A 118 -3.26 -6.94 16.60
CA TYR A 118 -3.76 -5.97 17.56
C TYR A 118 -4.87 -6.60 18.42
N ASP A 119 -4.86 -6.29 19.72
CA ASP A 119 -5.91 -6.64 20.66
C ASP A 119 -6.91 -5.49 20.75
N LEU A 120 -8.12 -5.68 20.20
CA LEU A 120 -9.17 -4.67 20.18
C LEU A 120 -9.76 -4.42 21.59
N GLY A 121 -9.77 -5.43 22.45
CA GLY A 121 -10.32 -5.34 23.80
C GLY A 121 -9.36 -4.61 24.75
N ALA A 122 -8.08 -4.99 24.72
CA ALA A 122 -7.02 -4.35 25.50
C ALA A 122 -6.43 -3.09 24.82
N ARG A 123 -6.83 -2.81 23.58
CA ARG A 123 -6.40 -1.67 22.76
C ARG A 123 -4.89 -1.50 22.68
N ARG A 124 -4.20 -2.59 22.34
CA ARG A 124 -2.73 -2.63 22.24
C ARG A 124 -2.20 -3.56 21.18
N ILE A 125 -0.97 -3.30 20.75
CA ILE A 125 -0.27 -4.15 19.78
C ILE A 125 0.09 -5.47 20.47
N MET A 126 -0.15 -6.58 19.78
CA MET A 126 0.26 -7.92 20.23
C MET A 126 1.54 -8.39 19.55
N ALA A 127 1.68 -8.09 18.25
CA ALA A 127 2.85 -8.46 17.45
C ALA A 127 2.98 -7.54 16.23
N ARG A 128 4.21 -7.30 15.79
CA ARG A 128 4.53 -6.64 14.53
C ARG A 128 4.93 -7.65 13.47
N ALA A 129 4.61 -7.35 12.22
CA ALA A 129 4.97 -8.15 11.05
C ALA A 129 6.48 -8.43 10.93
N GLY A 130 7.32 -7.49 11.42
CA GLY A 130 8.77 -7.59 11.40
C GLY A 130 9.39 -8.36 12.56
N ASP A 131 8.61 -8.76 13.58
CA ASP A 131 9.13 -9.48 14.75
C ASP A 131 9.80 -10.79 14.32
N GLY A 132 11.04 -11.00 14.77
CA GLY A 132 11.83 -12.20 14.43
C GLY A 132 12.33 -12.26 12.98
N SER A 133 12.08 -11.24 12.14
CA SER A 133 12.51 -11.24 10.72
C SER A 133 14.01 -11.02 10.49
N GLY A 134 14.74 -10.55 11.51
CA GLY A 134 16.13 -10.12 11.39
C GLY A 134 16.30 -8.71 10.78
N VAL A 135 15.30 -8.20 10.06
CA VAL A 135 15.25 -6.83 9.52
C VAL A 135 14.58 -5.92 10.55
N THR A 136 15.35 -5.49 11.54
CA THR A 136 14.83 -4.65 12.64
C THR A 136 14.71 -3.19 12.23
N PRO A 137 13.87 -2.38 12.92
CA PRO A 137 13.84 -0.93 12.78
C PRO A 137 15.24 -0.28 12.78
N ALA A 138 16.06 -0.60 13.79
CA ALA A 138 17.40 -0.04 13.92
C ALA A 138 18.35 -0.44 12.77
N PHE A 139 18.21 -1.65 12.25
CA PHE A 139 18.96 -2.08 11.07
C PHE A 139 18.58 -1.26 9.84
N VAL A 140 17.28 -1.10 9.57
CA VAL A 140 16.82 -0.26 8.46
C VAL A 140 17.28 1.19 8.65
N ASP A 141 17.13 1.76 9.85
CA ASP A 141 17.58 3.11 10.16
C ASP A 141 19.08 3.31 9.90
N SER A 142 19.91 2.30 10.18
CA SER A 142 21.35 2.37 9.90
C SER A 142 21.69 2.49 8.41
N LEU A 143 20.93 1.82 7.54
CA LEU A 143 21.13 1.89 6.09
C LEU A 143 20.74 3.26 5.52
N PHE A 144 19.78 3.94 6.13
CA PHE A 144 19.26 5.23 5.70
C PHE A 144 19.79 6.41 6.53
N ALA A 145 20.81 6.18 7.38
CA ALA A 145 21.31 7.17 8.34
C ALA A 145 21.68 8.53 7.69
N ARG A 146 22.16 8.53 6.44
CA ARG A 146 22.46 9.76 5.68
C ARG A 146 21.28 10.74 5.59
N PHE A 147 20.05 10.23 5.54
CA PHE A 147 18.84 11.04 5.38
C PHE A 147 18.39 11.72 6.68
N SER A 148 19.10 11.50 7.79
CA SER A 148 18.88 12.21 9.05
C SER A 148 19.39 13.66 9.02
N ALA A 149 20.34 13.98 8.13
CA ALA A 149 20.87 15.33 8.00
C ALA A 149 19.89 16.25 7.24
N ALA A 150 19.77 17.49 7.70
CA ALA A 150 18.93 18.49 7.04
C ALA A 150 19.36 18.69 5.59
N GLY A 151 18.42 18.61 4.65
CA GLY A 151 18.71 18.76 3.22
C GLY A 151 19.37 17.55 2.55
N ALA A 152 19.51 16.40 3.23
CA ALA A 152 20.09 15.18 2.65
C ALA A 152 19.16 14.44 1.67
N GLY A 153 18.08 15.09 1.23
CA GLY A 153 17.04 14.51 0.38
C GLY A 153 16.09 13.59 1.13
N GLN A 154 15.37 12.77 0.38
CA GLN A 154 14.27 11.95 0.85
C GLN A 154 14.42 10.52 0.36
N ALA A 155 14.01 9.57 1.19
CA ALA A 155 13.95 8.17 0.80
C ALA A 155 12.77 7.45 1.44
N THR A 156 12.31 6.40 0.78
CA THR A 156 11.29 5.49 1.29
C THR A 156 11.71 4.05 1.03
N VAL A 157 11.31 3.15 1.93
CA VAL A 157 11.59 1.72 1.84
C VAL A 157 10.37 0.91 2.24
N LEU A 158 10.08 -0.14 1.46
CA LEU A 158 9.14 -1.18 1.81
C LEU A 158 9.82 -2.54 1.67
N VAL A 159 9.73 -3.35 2.72
CA VAL A 159 10.22 -4.73 2.78
C VAL A 159 9.05 -5.61 3.17
N ALA A 160 8.76 -6.62 2.36
CA ALA A 160 7.70 -7.57 2.62
C ALA A 160 8.14 -9.01 2.32
N ARG A 161 7.58 -9.94 3.09
CA ARG A 161 7.75 -11.38 2.89
C ARG A 161 6.45 -12.11 3.19
N GLN A 162 6.00 -12.98 2.29
CA GLN A 162 4.77 -13.78 2.48
C GLN A 162 3.54 -12.92 2.81
N GLY A 163 3.41 -11.78 2.14
CA GLY A 163 2.31 -10.83 2.35
C GLY A 163 2.37 -10.03 3.67
N LYS A 164 3.37 -10.29 4.53
CA LYS A 164 3.65 -9.49 5.72
C LYS A 164 4.60 -8.34 5.35
N VAL A 165 4.28 -7.12 5.77
CA VAL A 165 5.10 -5.94 5.53
C VAL A 165 5.99 -5.72 6.75
N ILE A 166 7.24 -6.15 6.62
CA ILE A 166 8.27 -6.16 7.68
C ILE A 166 8.78 -4.76 7.98
N ALA A 167 8.92 -3.92 6.95
CA ALA A 167 9.28 -2.52 7.09
C ALA A 167 8.53 -1.69 6.05
N ASN A 168 8.01 -0.52 6.45
CA ASN A 168 7.43 0.49 5.56
C ASN A 168 7.77 1.85 6.16
N ARG A 169 8.86 2.48 5.71
CA ARG A 169 9.46 3.66 6.38
C ARG A 169 9.85 4.73 5.38
N SER A 170 9.89 5.97 5.86
CA SER A 170 10.34 7.15 5.14
C SER A 170 11.44 7.86 5.92
N PHE A 171 12.38 8.47 5.20
CA PHE A 171 13.49 9.23 5.77
C PHE A 171 13.59 10.59 5.06
N GLY A 172 13.74 11.67 5.83
CA GLY A 172 13.77 13.05 5.29
C GLY A 172 12.42 13.55 4.73
N VAL A 173 11.37 12.73 4.74
CA VAL A 173 10.03 13.12 4.26
C VAL A 173 9.27 13.82 5.39
N PRO A 174 8.84 15.08 5.22
CA PRO A 174 8.09 15.79 6.26
C PRO A 174 6.69 15.19 6.46
N PRO A 175 6.05 15.43 7.62
CA PRO A 175 4.64 15.09 7.81
C PRO A 175 3.77 15.64 6.67
N GLN A 176 2.83 14.83 6.21
CA GLN A 176 2.02 15.14 5.03
C GLN A 176 0.66 15.69 5.44
N ALA A 177 0.06 16.47 4.55
CA ALA A 177 -1.28 17.00 4.76
C ALA A 177 -2.28 15.88 5.10
N ARG A 178 -3.20 16.17 6.03
CA ARG A 178 -4.23 15.23 6.49
C ARG A 178 -3.66 13.88 6.95
N TYR A 179 -2.46 13.89 7.54
CA TYR A 179 -1.76 12.71 8.04
C TYR A 179 -1.52 11.60 7.01
N MET A 180 -1.46 11.95 5.71
CA MET A 180 -1.13 10.98 4.67
C MET A 180 0.19 10.25 5.00
N PRO A 181 0.29 8.93 4.81
CA PRO A 181 1.52 8.21 5.09
C PRO A 181 2.66 8.75 4.23
N THR A 182 3.79 9.05 4.88
CA THR A 182 5.01 9.57 4.25
C THR A 182 5.69 8.56 3.29
N THR A 183 5.22 7.32 3.28
CA THR A 183 5.62 6.26 2.34
C THR A 183 4.75 6.25 1.08
N THR A 184 3.57 6.89 1.13
CA THR A 184 2.61 6.98 0.03
C THR A 184 2.83 8.25 -0.80
N VAL A 185 3.30 9.32 -0.16
CA VAL A 185 3.67 10.60 -0.79
C VAL A 185 4.93 11.17 -0.11
N PRO A 186 5.84 11.84 -0.84
CA PRO A 186 5.75 12.22 -2.25
C PRO A 186 5.98 11.06 -3.22
N LEU A 187 5.72 11.31 -4.51
CA LEU A 187 6.01 10.35 -5.58
C LEU A 187 7.42 10.57 -6.12
N PHE A 188 8.19 9.49 -6.18
CA PHE A 188 9.54 9.48 -6.74
C PHE A 188 9.50 9.14 -8.22
N SER A 189 10.45 9.67 -8.98
CA SER A 189 10.68 9.23 -10.36
C SER A 189 11.13 7.78 -10.37
N LEU A 190 10.57 6.98 -11.28
CA LEU A 190 10.93 5.57 -11.40
C LEU A 190 12.08 5.31 -12.37
N GLY A 191 12.44 6.27 -13.23
CA GLY A 191 13.45 6.06 -14.28
C GLY A 191 13.22 4.74 -15.03
N GLU A 192 14.25 3.91 -15.10
CA GLU A 192 14.22 2.61 -15.81
C GLU A 192 13.29 1.57 -15.16
N MET A 193 12.89 1.72 -13.89
CA MET A 193 11.87 0.86 -13.26
C MET A 193 10.50 0.98 -13.93
N SER A 194 10.28 2.03 -14.72
CA SER A 194 9.11 2.18 -15.58
C SER A 194 8.97 1.05 -16.63
N SER A 195 10.05 0.31 -16.90
CA SER A 195 10.03 -0.87 -17.79
C SER A 195 9.06 -1.96 -17.34
N VAL A 196 8.87 -2.14 -16.03
CA VAL A 196 7.88 -3.08 -15.47
C VAL A 196 6.46 -2.69 -15.90
N PHE A 197 6.11 -1.41 -15.79
CA PHE A 197 4.80 -0.92 -16.21
C PHE A 197 4.58 -1.02 -17.72
N ARG A 198 5.60 -0.66 -18.52
CA ARG A 198 5.57 -0.85 -19.97
C ARG A 198 5.30 -2.32 -20.32
N SER A 199 6.04 -3.23 -19.69
CA SER A 199 5.88 -4.66 -19.94
C SER A 199 4.52 -5.21 -19.55
N ILE A 200 3.93 -4.76 -18.43
CA ILE A 200 2.54 -5.11 -18.09
C ILE A 200 1.59 -4.62 -19.17
N CYS A 201 1.75 -3.37 -19.61
CA CYS A 201 0.89 -2.74 -20.61
C CYS A 201 0.94 -3.40 -21.99
N ASP A 202 2.14 -3.83 -22.43
CA ASP A 202 2.35 -4.52 -23.70
C ASP A 202 1.69 -5.90 -23.75
N GLN A 203 1.43 -6.50 -22.59
CA GLN A 203 0.80 -7.83 -22.47
C GLN A 203 -0.72 -7.75 -22.31
N LEU A 204 -1.25 -6.59 -21.96
CA LEU A 204 -2.68 -6.40 -21.81
C LEU A 204 -3.32 -6.12 -23.18
N PRO A 205 -4.50 -6.66 -23.49
CA PRO A 205 -5.19 -6.36 -24.73
C PRO A 205 -5.68 -4.90 -24.72
N ASP A 206 -5.67 -4.26 -25.90
CA ASP A 206 -6.23 -2.92 -26.05
C ASP A 206 -7.74 -2.93 -25.76
N THR A 207 -8.22 -1.84 -25.15
CA THR A 207 -9.65 -1.62 -25.02
C THR A 207 -10.14 -0.88 -26.27
N PRO A 208 -11.17 -1.37 -26.98
CA PRO A 208 -11.75 -0.61 -28.09
C PRO A 208 -12.18 0.77 -27.59
N THR A 209 -11.74 1.82 -28.28
CA THR A 209 -12.21 3.18 -28.00
C THR A 209 -13.70 3.26 -28.31
N THR A 210 -14.56 3.30 -27.29
CA THR A 210 -15.98 3.64 -27.50
C THR A 210 -16.06 5.03 -28.10
N ALA A 211 -16.66 5.13 -29.29
CA ALA A 211 -16.76 6.33 -30.13
C ALA A 211 -17.66 7.46 -29.55
N GLY A 212 -17.65 7.65 -28.23
CA GLY A 212 -18.46 8.67 -27.54
C GLY A 212 -17.78 9.32 -26.33
N GLY A 213 -16.52 9.01 -26.04
CA GLY A 213 -15.73 9.73 -25.03
C GLY A 213 -15.02 10.90 -25.67
N GLY A 214 -15.46 12.13 -25.40
CA GLY A 214 -14.93 13.36 -26.00
C GLY A 214 -13.40 13.51 -25.90
N ASP A 215 -12.86 14.41 -26.73
CA ASP A 215 -11.46 14.72 -27.09
C ASP A 215 -10.32 14.58 -26.04
N SER A 216 -10.63 14.35 -24.76
CA SER A 216 -9.65 14.17 -23.68
C SER A 216 -8.88 12.83 -23.67
N ALA A 217 -9.44 11.74 -24.22
CA ALA A 217 -8.78 10.41 -24.19
C ALA A 217 -7.64 10.26 -25.23
N ALA A 218 -7.69 11.06 -26.30
CA ALA A 218 -6.68 11.08 -27.35
C ALA A 218 -5.37 11.76 -26.91
N ALA A 219 -5.40 12.61 -25.88
CA ALA A 219 -4.26 13.40 -25.40
C ALA A 219 -3.31 12.66 -24.45
N LEU A 220 -3.66 11.46 -23.96
CA LEU A 220 -2.82 10.69 -23.05
C LEU A 220 -1.81 9.83 -23.82
N SER A 221 -0.55 9.81 -23.36
CA SER A 221 0.46 8.87 -23.86
C SER A 221 -0.03 7.42 -23.72
N PRO A 222 0.43 6.48 -24.58
CA PRO A 222 -0.02 5.08 -24.54
C PRO A 222 0.13 4.44 -23.16
N LEU A 223 1.26 4.70 -22.48
CA LEU A 223 1.51 4.21 -21.12
C LEU A 223 0.52 4.81 -20.11
N ARG A 224 0.29 6.13 -20.16
CA ARG A 224 -0.65 6.80 -19.26
C ARG A 224 -2.08 6.27 -19.44
N ARG A 225 -2.50 6.03 -20.69
CA ARG A 225 -3.80 5.44 -21.03
C ARG A 225 -3.91 4.00 -20.51
N CYS A 226 -2.87 3.20 -20.70
CA CYS A 226 -2.86 1.84 -20.18
C CYS A 226 -2.95 1.78 -18.65
N LEU A 227 -2.15 2.58 -17.94
CA LEU A 227 -2.16 2.59 -16.47
C LEU A 227 -3.53 3.01 -15.93
N SER A 228 -4.15 4.05 -16.51
CA SER A 228 -5.45 4.54 -16.04
C SER A 228 -6.61 3.58 -16.35
N GLN A 229 -6.55 2.85 -17.47
CA GLN A 229 -7.69 2.06 -17.95
C GLN A 229 -7.58 0.56 -17.66
N ARG A 230 -6.36 0.02 -17.60
CA ARG A 230 -6.14 -1.44 -17.67
C ARG A 230 -5.22 -1.97 -16.57
N ALA A 231 -4.05 -1.36 -16.37
CA ALA A 231 -3.02 -1.90 -15.49
C ALA A 231 -3.14 -1.43 -14.03
N GLY A 232 -3.68 -0.23 -13.77
CA GLY A 232 -3.74 0.33 -12.42
C GLY A 232 -4.85 -0.22 -11.54
N SER A 233 -6.09 -0.27 -12.07
CA SER A 233 -7.28 -0.70 -11.31
C SER A 233 -7.16 -2.11 -10.69
N PRO A 234 -6.64 -3.14 -11.39
CA PRO A 234 -6.57 -4.50 -10.82
C PRO A 234 -5.72 -4.63 -9.55
N VAL A 235 -4.68 -3.80 -9.41
CA VAL A 235 -3.83 -3.75 -8.21
C VAL A 235 -4.25 -2.65 -7.24
N GLY A 236 -5.16 -1.77 -7.66
CA GLY A 236 -5.63 -0.63 -6.88
C GLY A 236 -4.62 0.51 -6.84
N LEU A 237 -3.95 0.81 -7.95
CA LEU A 237 -3.12 2.03 -8.05
C LEU A 237 -4.00 3.27 -7.92
N ARG A 238 -3.59 4.19 -7.05
CA ARG A 238 -4.30 5.44 -6.80
C ARG A 238 -3.45 6.66 -7.07
N ARG A 239 -2.14 6.56 -6.91
CA ARG A 239 -1.24 7.71 -7.01
C ARG A 239 -0.14 7.58 -8.04
N THR A 240 0.12 6.39 -8.59
CA THR A 240 1.06 6.30 -9.72
C THR A 240 0.61 7.22 -10.86
N THR A 241 1.49 8.13 -11.28
CA THR A 241 1.24 9.09 -12.36
C THR A 241 2.26 8.93 -13.49
N VAL A 242 1.90 9.41 -14.67
CA VAL A 242 2.81 9.52 -15.81
C VAL A 242 2.83 10.98 -16.23
N THR A 243 4.01 11.59 -16.24
CA THR A 243 4.18 12.98 -16.69
C THR A 243 3.94 13.09 -18.20
N GLU A 244 3.85 14.32 -18.71
CA GLU A 244 3.74 14.56 -20.15
C GLU A 244 4.96 14.02 -20.92
N GLY A 245 6.15 14.12 -20.33
CA GLY A 245 7.38 13.51 -20.85
C GLY A 245 7.47 11.99 -20.74
N GLY A 246 6.41 11.32 -20.28
CA GLY A 246 6.34 9.85 -20.18
C GLY A 246 7.01 9.26 -18.94
N GLU A 247 7.53 10.09 -18.03
CA GLU A 247 8.14 9.63 -16.78
C GLU A 247 7.06 9.10 -15.82
N VAL A 248 7.24 7.88 -15.34
CA VAL A 248 6.37 7.31 -14.31
C VAL A 248 6.86 7.77 -12.94
N ARG A 249 5.94 8.28 -12.12
CA ARG A 249 6.19 8.63 -10.72
C ARG A 249 5.29 7.81 -9.81
N SER A 250 5.86 7.22 -8.76
CA SER A 250 5.15 6.32 -7.86
C SER A 250 5.72 6.34 -6.44
N SER A 251 5.18 5.49 -5.57
CA SER A 251 5.64 5.32 -4.19
C SER A 251 5.87 3.84 -3.87
N VAL A 252 6.57 3.56 -2.77
CA VAL A 252 6.85 2.17 -2.36
C VAL A 252 5.56 1.39 -2.08
N ASP A 253 4.52 2.04 -1.56
CA ASP A 253 3.21 1.44 -1.32
C ASP A 253 2.54 1.02 -2.65
N GLU A 254 2.57 1.88 -3.68
CA GLU A 254 1.99 1.59 -5.00
C GLU A 254 2.76 0.49 -5.74
N LEU A 255 4.10 0.49 -5.66
CA LEU A 255 4.92 -0.57 -6.26
C LEU A 255 4.74 -1.91 -5.55
N TYR A 256 4.47 -1.92 -4.24
CA TYR A 256 4.14 -3.15 -3.52
C TYR A 256 2.80 -3.74 -3.98
N ARG A 257 1.78 -2.91 -4.25
CA ARG A 257 0.52 -3.36 -4.86
C ARG A 257 0.76 -4.08 -6.19
N VAL A 258 1.66 -3.55 -7.03
CA VAL A 258 2.05 -4.20 -8.29
C VAL A 258 2.77 -5.52 -8.03
N SER A 259 3.70 -5.56 -7.07
CA SER A 259 4.44 -6.79 -6.71
C SER A 259 3.50 -7.93 -6.31
N LEU A 260 2.53 -7.64 -5.44
CA LEU A 260 1.48 -8.59 -5.06
C LEU A 260 0.61 -9.00 -6.26
N GLY A 261 0.27 -8.05 -7.13
CA GLY A 261 -0.49 -8.33 -8.34
C GLY A 261 0.20 -9.31 -9.28
N LEU A 262 1.52 -9.16 -9.44
CA LEU A 262 2.36 -10.03 -10.27
C LEU A 262 2.60 -11.42 -9.66
N GLU A 263 2.44 -11.58 -8.34
CA GLU A 263 2.47 -12.90 -7.67
C GLU A 263 1.14 -13.65 -7.75
N HIS A 264 0.06 -12.96 -8.13
CA HIS A 264 -1.26 -13.53 -8.24
C HIS A 264 -1.75 -13.51 -9.69
N PRO A 265 -1.53 -14.60 -10.47
CA PRO A 265 -1.88 -14.66 -11.89
C PRO A 265 -3.31 -14.19 -12.26
N PRO A 266 -4.35 -14.38 -11.40
CA PRO A 266 -5.69 -13.87 -11.67
C PRO A 266 -5.83 -12.35 -11.71
N THR A 267 -4.86 -11.59 -11.18
CA THR A 267 -4.95 -10.14 -11.02
C THR A 267 -5.23 -9.45 -12.34
N TYR A 268 -4.46 -9.77 -13.37
CA TYR A 268 -4.55 -9.12 -14.68
C TYR A 268 -5.39 -9.89 -15.70
N SER A 269 -5.81 -11.11 -15.38
CA SER A 269 -6.58 -11.95 -16.30
C SER A 269 -8.09 -11.79 -16.18
N ARG A 270 -8.59 -11.20 -15.09
CA ARG A 270 -10.02 -10.92 -14.88
C ARG A 270 -10.35 -9.49 -15.29
N SER A 271 -11.24 -9.33 -16.28
CA SER A 271 -11.84 -8.02 -16.55
C SER A 271 -12.86 -7.69 -15.47
N ALA A 272 -12.74 -6.54 -14.82
CA ALA A 272 -13.72 -6.05 -13.85
C ALA A 272 -15.13 -5.85 -14.44
N SER A 273 -15.25 -5.80 -15.78
CA SER A 273 -16.52 -5.64 -16.51
C SER A 273 -17.11 -6.93 -17.08
N ALA A 274 -16.47 -8.09 -16.92
CA ALA A 274 -16.88 -9.31 -17.59
C ALA A 274 -17.91 -10.11 -16.77
N GLN A 275 -19.16 -9.64 -16.73
CA GLN A 275 -20.27 -10.60 -16.74
C GLN A 275 -20.23 -11.32 -18.10
N GLY A 276 -19.64 -12.51 -18.14
CA GLY A 276 -19.60 -13.37 -19.34
C GLY A 276 -18.42 -13.21 -20.31
N GLY A 277 -17.35 -12.50 -19.95
CA GLY A 277 -16.13 -12.41 -20.77
C GLY A 277 -15.19 -13.60 -20.57
N ALA A 278 -14.57 -14.09 -21.66
CA ALA A 278 -13.55 -15.14 -21.59
C ALA A 278 -12.37 -14.73 -20.69
N ALA A 279 -11.88 -15.66 -19.88
CA ALA A 279 -10.68 -15.47 -19.07
C ALA A 279 -9.49 -15.11 -19.98
N ARG A 280 -8.76 -14.04 -19.66
CA ARG A 280 -7.55 -13.67 -20.42
C ARG A 280 -6.39 -14.59 -20.02
N ALA A 281 -5.42 -14.74 -20.91
CA ALA A 281 -4.16 -15.35 -20.53
C ALA A 281 -3.52 -14.55 -19.37
N PRO A 282 -2.96 -15.21 -18.35
CA PRO A 282 -2.16 -14.52 -17.34
C PRO A 282 -0.99 -13.79 -17.99
N ILE A 283 -0.62 -12.63 -17.45
CA ILE A 283 0.60 -11.94 -17.88
C ILE A 283 1.84 -12.65 -17.33
N ASP A 284 2.93 -12.58 -18.08
CA ASP A 284 4.25 -13.02 -17.64
C ASP A 284 4.89 -11.96 -16.75
N GLY A 285 4.89 -12.24 -15.44
CA GLY A 285 5.45 -11.36 -14.41
C GLY A 285 6.97 -11.30 -14.36
N SER A 286 7.68 -12.06 -15.21
CA SER A 286 9.15 -12.02 -15.35
C SER A 286 9.64 -10.95 -16.32
N ARG A 287 8.77 -10.45 -17.20
CA ARG A 287 9.12 -9.43 -18.20
C ARG A 287 9.22 -8.03 -17.59
N GLY A 288 10.14 -7.23 -18.12
CA GLY A 288 10.44 -5.88 -17.60
C GLY A 288 11.41 -5.87 -16.41
N TRP A 289 12.02 -7.01 -16.09
CA TRP A 289 12.98 -7.15 -14.99
C TRP A 289 14.34 -7.63 -15.50
N GLN A 290 15.39 -7.27 -14.79
CA GLN A 290 16.65 -8.02 -14.83
C GLN A 290 16.49 -9.27 -13.96
N MET A 291 17.06 -10.39 -14.38
CA MET A 291 16.93 -11.67 -13.68
C MET A 291 18.32 -12.23 -13.34
N ASP A 292 18.50 -12.66 -12.11
CA ASP A 292 19.65 -13.44 -11.66
C ASP A 292 19.25 -14.48 -10.59
N ARG A 293 20.23 -15.03 -9.87
CA ARG A 293 20.03 -16.04 -8.83
C ARG A 293 20.61 -15.56 -7.50
N VAL A 294 19.86 -15.76 -6.43
CA VAL A 294 20.33 -15.58 -5.04
C VAL A 294 19.91 -16.77 -4.19
N ALA A 295 20.86 -17.37 -3.47
CA ALA A 295 20.67 -18.59 -2.67
C ALA A 295 19.79 -19.67 -3.34
N GLY A 296 20.06 -19.96 -4.62
CA GLY A 296 19.33 -20.98 -5.38
C GLY A 296 17.92 -20.59 -5.83
N THR A 297 17.46 -19.37 -5.56
CA THR A 297 16.14 -18.83 -5.97
C THR A 297 16.28 -17.78 -7.06
N THR A 298 15.24 -17.62 -7.89
CA THR A 298 15.23 -16.61 -8.95
C THR A 298 14.97 -15.24 -8.33
N ARG A 299 15.82 -14.26 -8.65
CA ARG A 299 15.65 -12.89 -8.22
C ARG A 299 15.41 -12.01 -9.43
N TYR A 300 14.31 -11.26 -9.37
CA TYR A 300 13.97 -10.23 -10.34
C TYR A 300 14.27 -8.87 -9.73
N ARG A 301 15.02 -8.05 -10.45
CA ARG A 301 15.38 -6.71 -9.99
C ARG A 301 15.31 -5.68 -11.12
N VAL A 302 14.97 -4.46 -10.76
CA VAL A 302 15.11 -3.30 -11.63
C VAL A 302 15.52 -2.11 -10.78
N PHE A 303 16.32 -1.23 -11.37
CA PHE A 303 16.83 -0.03 -10.72
C PHE A 303 16.34 1.22 -11.42
N ALA A 304 16.26 2.34 -10.69
CA ALA A 304 15.84 3.61 -11.29
C ALA A 304 16.89 4.14 -12.29
N ALA A 305 18.17 3.94 -11.98
CA ALA A 305 19.30 4.37 -12.78
C ALA A 305 20.46 3.37 -12.74
N ASP A 306 21.42 3.55 -13.64
CA ASP A 306 22.61 2.70 -13.76
C ASP A 306 23.37 2.56 -12.44
N GLY A 307 23.87 1.34 -12.21
CA GLY A 307 24.65 0.99 -11.02
C GLY A 307 23.83 0.92 -9.74
N GLY A 308 22.53 0.61 -9.82
CA GLY A 308 21.68 0.46 -8.62
C GLY A 308 21.21 1.77 -8.00
N ARG A 309 21.42 2.90 -8.67
CA ARG A 309 21.20 4.22 -8.09
C ARG A 309 19.74 4.64 -8.05
N GLN A 310 19.42 5.57 -7.14
CA GLN A 310 18.14 6.25 -6.93
C GLN A 310 16.95 5.39 -6.51
N GLY A 311 16.89 4.14 -6.93
CA GLY A 311 15.84 3.25 -6.53
C GLY A 311 16.12 1.81 -6.95
N ALA A 312 15.56 0.90 -6.17
CA ALA A 312 15.65 -0.52 -6.40
C ALA A 312 14.29 -1.15 -6.15
N TRP A 313 13.88 -2.04 -7.04
CA TRP A 313 12.70 -2.87 -6.89
C TRP A 313 13.12 -4.31 -7.13
N VAL A 314 13.07 -5.12 -6.07
CA VAL A 314 13.54 -6.50 -6.04
C VAL A 314 12.40 -7.42 -5.63
N ARG A 315 12.27 -8.55 -6.32
CA ARG A 315 11.29 -9.61 -6.04
C ARG A 315 11.97 -10.97 -6.08
N ILE A 316 11.61 -11.84 -5.13
CA ILE A 316 11.99 -13.27 -5.13
C ILE A 316 10.69 -14.08 -5.00
N PRO A 317 10.05 -14.42 -6.13
CA PRO A 317 8.71 -15.02 -6.12
C PRO A 317 8.63 -16.32 -5.32
N GLU A 318 9.65 -17.18 -5.41
CA GLU A 318 9.71 -18.47 -4.69
C GLU A 318 9.73 -18.29 -3.16
N GLN A 319 10.12 -17.11 -2.67
CA GLN A 319 10.15 -16.77 -1.25
C GLN A 319 9.12 -15.71 -0.86
N HIS A 320 8.28 -15.27 -1.80
CA HIS A 320 7.32 -14.17 -1.65
C HIS A 320 7.94 -12.90 -1.07
N VAL A 321 9.16 -12.55 -1.51
CA VAL A 321 9.89 -11.35 -1.06
C VAL A 321 9.67 -10.20 -2.03
N SER A 322 9.43 -9.01 -1.48
CA SER A 322 9.46 -7.74 -2.20
C SER A 322 10.26 -6.71 -1.39
N ILE A 323 11.27 -6.12 -2.01
CA ILE A 323 12.08 -5.03 -1.44
C ILE A 323 12.02 -3.86 -2.41
N ILE A 324 11.58 -2.70 -1.94
CA ILE A 324 11.43 -1.50 -2.76
C ILE A 324 12.07 -0.34 -2.02
N ILE A 325 13.00 0.35 -2.66
CA ILE A 325 13.66 1.54 -2.15
C ILE A 325 13.53 2.63 -3.22
N LEU A 326 13.10 3.82 -2.83
CA LEU A 326 13.02 4.99 -3.71
C LEU A 326 13.63 6.20 -3.01
N THR A 327 14.44 6.98 -3.72
CA THR A 327 15.00 8.24 -3.23
C THR A 327 15.14 9.28 -4.34
N ASP A 328 15.07 10.55 -3.97
CA ASP A 328 15.34 11.67 -4.86
C ASP A 328 16.84 11.96 -5.04
N VAL A 329 17.73 11.24 -4.32
CA VAL A 329 19.17 11.49 -4.37
C VAL A 329 19.89 10.57 -5.35
N ALA A 330 20.37 11.18 -6.43
CA ALA A 330 21.08 10.55 -7.55
C ALA A 330 22.28 9.65 -7.17
N ALA A 331 22.98 9.98 -6.08
CA ALA A 331 24.20 9.28 -5.68
C ALA A 331 23.95 8.05 -4.79
N VAL A 332 22.72 7.81 -4.34
CA VAL A 332 22.42 6.71 -3.43
C VAL A 332 22.33 5.40 -4.19
N ASP A 333 23.14 4.42 -3.81
CA ASP A 333 23.09 3.06 -4.30
C ASP A 333 21.98 2.27 -3.57
N ALA A 334 20.75 2.46 -4.03
CA ALA A 334 19.59 1.75 -3.53
C ALA A 334 19.67 0.23 -3.79
N GLY A 335 20.40 -0.18 -4.83
CA GLY A 335 20.64 -1.58 -5.16
C GLY A 335 21.44 -2.30 -4.08
N ALA A 336 22.59 -1.75 -3.69
CA ALA A 336 23.40 -2.30 -2.61
C ALA A 336 22.64 -2.32 -1.26
N MET A 337 21.83 -1.30 -0.99
CA MET A 337 20.96 -1.26 0.19
C MET A 337 19.91 -2.39 0.15
N ALA A 338 19.27 -2.62 -1.00
CA ALA A 338 18.30 -3.69 -1.18
C ALA A 338 18.94 -5.08 -1.02
N GLU A 339 20.15 -5.29 -1.57
CA GLU A 339 20.92 -6.53 -1.40
C GLU A 339 21.30 -6.77 0.07
N THR A 340 21.65 -5.72 0.81
CA THR A 340 21.95 -5.81 2.25
C THR A 340 20.72 -6.22 3.07
N ILE A 341 19.54 -5.66 2.74
CA ILE A 341 18.26 -6.05 3.35
C ILE A 341 17.91 -7.49 2.98
N GLU A 342 18.08 -7.87 1.71
CA GLU A 342 17.81 -9.21 1.20
C GLU A 342 18.64 -10.27 1.94
N ALA A 343 19.96 -10.07 2.03
CA ALA A 343 20.85 -10.99 2.74
C ALA A 343 20.39 -11.22 4.18
N ARG A 344 20.07 -10.12 4.89
CA ARG A 344 19.55 -10.17 6.26
C ARG A 344 18.22 -10.91 6.36
N LEU A 345 17.28 -10.63 5.45
CA LEU A 345 15.94 -11.23 5.43
C LEU A 345 15.99 -12.73 5.12
N LEU A 346 16.94 -13.16 4.30
CA LEU A 346 17.13 -14.55 3.90
C LEU A 346 18.06 -15.33 4.84
N GLY A 347 18.60 -14.70 5.89
CA GLY A 347 19.53 -15.32 6.82
C GLY A 347 20.89 -15.64 6.22
N GLN A 348 21.25 -14.98 5.12
CA GLN A 348 22.57 -15.08 4.50
C GLN A 348 23.52 -14.16 5.28
N ARG A 349 24.63 -14.73 5.78
CA ARG A 349 25.70 -13.98 6.43
C ARG A 349 26.74 -13.55 5.42
#